data_AF-A0A0D3KZQ0-F1
#
_entry.id   AF-A0A0D3KZQ0-F1
#
_cell.length_a   1.000
_cell.length_b   1.000
_cell.length_c   1.000
_cell.angle_alpha   90.00
_cell.angle_beta   90.00
_cell.angle_gamma   90.00
#
_symmetry.space_group_name_H-M   'P 1'
#
loop_
_entity.id
_entity.type
_entity.pdbx_description
1 polymer ?
#
loop_
_entity_poly.entity_id
_entity_poly.type
_entity_poly.pdbx_seq_one_letter_code
_entity_poly.pdbx_strand_id
1 'polypeptide(L)'
;MLVAPPCSASSAPLLLARAAPRLAPPRLALLALPTATSGSVWAVAAVSGGAAVAAQLGLVALLRRAKGRPWLSESPGFVAHQAIALVFMAIATAVGAAAWLSPAGWALEPAARFLAPDGTTRFLAAMLFGELVLWDLPCAIWIKQLRRPDSLLHHFAMAAVAFNAMALAPIYYGVFYLGLIEASTLPLNAHEYFAHAARTLESLQPGALPGAERLLRRFRALRDGFQAAAAASFVAVRGVLFTAVSLRRFYPEVAPLLASPAAARLRGPLWAHAVSVGAFNALQLYWLGLLVAYTVRNGVGGERPD
;
A
#
# COMPACT_ATOMS: atom_id res chain seq x y z
N MET A 1 -22.61 12.60 -64.60
CA MET A 1 -21.70 13.69 -64.22
C MET A 1 -22.50 14.67 -63.35
N LEU A 2 -22.35 14.59 -62.04
CA LEU A 2 -23.00 15.48 -61.07
C LEU A 2 -21.88 16.29 -60.39
N VAL A 3 -21.88 17.60 -60.64
CA VAL A 3 -20.94 18.54 -60.04
C VAL A 3 -21.54 19.01 -58.72
N ALA A 4 -20.84 18.74 -57.61
CA ALA A 4 -21.22 19.21 -56.29
C ALA A 4 -20.82 20.69 -56.10
N PRO A 5 -21.63 21.50 -55.40
CA PRO A 5 -21.31 22.90 -55.10
C PRO A 5 -20.32 23.03 -53.92
N PRO A 6 -19.59 24.16 -53.83
CA PRO A 6 -18.60 24.37 -52.78
C PRO A 6 -19.25 24.72 -51.43
N CYS A 7 -18.88 23.99 -50.38
CA CYS A 7 -19.23 24.32 -49.00
C CYS A 7 -18.52 25.61 -48.56
N SER A 8 -19.31 26.65 -48.31
CA SER A 8 -18.88 27.91 -47.69
C SER A 8 -18.45 27.71 -46.24
N ALA A 9 -17.26 28.19 -45.89
CA ALA A 9 -16.71 28.19 -44.55
C ALA A 9 -17.54 29.09 -43.61
N SER A 10 -18.12 28.48 -42.57
CA SER A 10 -18.81 29.16 -41.49
C SER A 10 -17.79 29.80 -40.53
N SER A 11 -17.84 31.12 -40.41
CA SER A 11 -17.06 31.92 -39.48
C SER A 11 -17.55 31.66 -38.05
N ALA A 12 -16.75 30.99 -37.24
CA ALA A 12 -17.05 30.81 -35.82
C ALA A 12 -16.76 32.13 -35.05
N PRO A 13 -17.63 32.58 -34.14
CA PRO A 13 -17.39 33.76 -33.34
C PRO A 13 -16.28 33.51 -32.32
N LEU A 14 -15.29 34.39 -32.34
CA LEU A 14 -14.17 34.46 -31.41
C LEU A 14 -14.71 34.85 -30.01
N LEU A 15 -15.14 33.87 -29.24
CA LEU A 15 -15.45 34.05 -27.83
C LEU A 15 -14.14 34.28 -27.06
N LEU A 16 -13.89 35.56 -26.75
CA LEU A 16 -12.89 36.04 -25.80
C LEU A 16 -13.09 35.35 -24.45
N ALA A 17 -12.39 34.24 -24.23
CA ALA A 17 -12.23 33.63 -22.93
C ALA A 17 -11.47 34.62 -22.03
N ARG A 18 -12.20 35.31 -21.14
CA ARG A 18 -11.61 36.06 -20.03
C ARG A 18 -10.69 35.11 -19.26
N ALA A 19 -9.38 35.36 -19.32
CA ALA A 19 -8.39 34.64 -18.53
C ALA A 19 -8.75 34.80 -17.06
N ALA A 20 -9.27 33.74 -16.44
CA ALA A 20 -9.43 33.68 -15.00
C ALA A 20 -8.05 33.91 -14.37
N PRO A 21 -7.95 34.74 -13.30
CA PRO A 21 -6.69 34.96 -12.61
C PRO A 21 -6.14 33.59 -12.18
N ARG A 22 -4.96 33.23 -12.70
CA ARG A 22 -4.21 32.06 -12.24
C ARG A 22 -3.87 32.30 -10.78
N LEU A 23 -4.71 31.78 -9.87
CA LEU A 23 -4.36 31.65 -8.48
C LEU A 23 -3.04 30.90 -8.45
N ALA A 24 -1.97 31.57 -8.02
CA ALA A 24 -0.69 30.92 -7.81
C ALA A 24 -0.95 29.71 -6.92
N PRO A 25 -0.56 28.49 -7.34
CA PRO A 25 -0.79 27.32 -6.53
C PRO A 25 -0.22 27.60 -5.14
N PRO A 26 -0.92 27.21 -4.06
CA PRO A 26 -0.41 27.39 -2.72
C PRO A 26 1.02 26.84 -2.70
N ARG A 27 1.98 27.68 -2.29
CA ARG A 27 3.35 27.27 -2.04
C ARG A 27 3.32 26.36 -0.82
N LEU A 28 2.82 25.13 -0.99
CA LEU A 28 3.12 24.03 -0.10
C LEU A 28 4.64 23.99 -0.07
N ALA A 29 5.23 24.37 1.07
CA ALA A 29 6.65 24.19 1.29
C ALA A 29 6.96 22.76 0.84
N LEU A 30 7.82 22.61 -0.16
CA LEU A 30 8.21 21.32 -0.70
C LEU A 30 8.81 20.54 0.47
N LEU A 31 8.00 19.69 1.10
CA LEU A 31 8.46 18.76 2.10
C LEU A 31 9.54 17.95 1.42
N ALA A 32 10.78 18.11 1.91
CA ALA A 32 11.89 17.31 1.42
C ALA A 32 11.55 15.84 1.72
N LEU A 33 11.23 15.09 0.66
CA LEU A 33 10.89 13.69 0.79
C LEU A 33 12.13 12.91 1.22
N PRO A 34 11.98 11.87 2.05
CA PRO A 34 13.09 11.01 2.41
C PRO A 34 13.61 10.32 1.15
N THR A 35 14.93 10.36 0.96
CA THR A 35 15.61 9.72 -0.17
C THR A 35 16.75 8.83 0.31
N ALA A 36 17.03 7.76 -0.43
CA ALA A 36 18.21 6.93 -0.24
C ALA A 36 19.06 6.90 -1.51
N THR A 37 20.36 6.70 -1.34
CA THR A 37 21.31 6.45 -2.43
C THR A 37 21.70 4.97 -2.45
N SER A 38 22.47 4.53 -3.45
CA SER A 38 23.04 3.19 -3.46
C SER A 38 23.93 2.90 -2.24
N GLY A 39 24.60 3.92 -1.69
CA GLY A 39 25.46 3.77 -0.52
C GLY A 39 24.70 3.67 0.81
N SER A 40 23.47 4.20 0.89
CA SER A 40 22.70 4.24 2.15
C SER A 40 21.55 3.22 2.22
N VAL A 41 21.21 2.56 1.10
CA VAL A 41 20.05 1.68 0.99
C VAL A 41 20.04 0.55 2.04
N TRP A 42 21.18 -0.07 2.30
CA TRP A 42 21.32 -1.16 3.27
C TRP A 42 21.19 -0.67 4.71
N ALA A 43 21.71 0.52 5.00
CA ALA A 43 21.56 1.14 6.31
C ALA A 43 20.08 1.46 6.59
N VAL A 44 19.35 1.98 5.59
CA VAL A 44 17.90 2.22 5.73
C VAL A 44 17.15 0.91 6.02
N ALA A 45 17.44 -0.16 5.27
CA ALA A 45 16.81 -1.46 5.48
C ALA A 45 17.13 -2.03 6.89
N ALA A 46 18.40 -2.00 7.29
CA ALA A 46 18.82 -2.50 8.60
C ALA A 46 18.21 -1.70 9.76
N VAL A 47 18.18 -0.37 9.65
CA VAL A 47 17.58 0.51 10.67
C VAL A 47 16.08 0.28 10.77
N SER A 48 15.35 0.21 9.65
CA SER A 48 13.90 -0.01 9.67
C SER A 48 13.57 -1.37 10.29
N GLY A 49 14.09 -2.46 9.72
CA GLY A 49 13.81 -3.79 10.24
C GLY A 49 14.30 -4.01 11.67
N GLY A 50 15.47 -3.48 12.03
CA GLY A 50 15.99 -3.52 13.40
C GLY A 50 15.11 -2.75 14.39
N ALA A 51 14.62 -1.57 14.00
CA ALA A 51 13.69 -0.78 14.82
C ALA A 51 12.37 -1.53 15.01
N ALA A 52 11.85 -2.19 13.98
CA ALA A 52 10.63 -2.98 14.07
C ALA A 52 10.78 -4.21 14.97
N VAL A 53 11.91 -4.93 14.89
CA VAL A 53 12.22 -6.02 15.84
C VAL A 53 12.28 -5.49 17.27
N ALA A 54 12.99 -4.39 17.51
CA ALA A 54 13.08 -3.79 18.84
C ALA A 54 11.71 -3.35 19.36
N ALA A 55 10.90 -2.71 18.51
CA ALA A 55 9.53 -2.31 18.82
C ALA A 55 8.64 -3.52 19.14
N GLN A 56 8.74 -4.59 18.35
CA GLN A 56 7.98 -5.83 18.55
C GLN A 56 8.28 -6.42 19.93
N LEU A 57 9.57 -6.57 20.29
CA LEU A 57 9.98 -7.10 21.58
C LEU A 57 9.53 -6.19 22.74
N GLY A 58 9.71 -4.88 22.61
CA GLY A 58 9.31 -3.90 23.61
C GLY A 58 7.80 -3.86 23.84
N LEU A 59 7.01 -3.82 22.76
CA LEU A 59 5.55 -3.83 22.83
C LEU A 59 5.02 -5.15 23.38
N VAL A 60 5.57 -6.31 22.98
CA VAL A 60 5.19 -7.60 23.56
C VAL A 60 5.43 -7.62 25.08
N ALA A 61 6.58 -7.13 25.54
CA ALA A 61 6.89 -7.05 26.96
C ALA A 61 5.91 -6.13 27.73
N LEU A 62 5.52 -5.00 27.11
CA LEU A 62 4.55 -4.06 27.68
C LEU A 62 3.13 -4.65 27.72
N LEU A 63 2.67 -5.22 26.61
CA LEU A 63 1.31 -5.73 26.45
C LEU A 63 1.03 -6.95 27.31
N ARG A 64 2.04 -7.81 27.56
CA ARG A 64 1.95 -8.91 28.54
C ARG A 64 1.62 -8.43 29.95
N ARG A 65 1.94 -7.17 30.29
CA ARG A 65 1.69 -6.57 31.60
C ARG A 65 0.35 -5.84 31.69
N ALA A 66 -0.44 -5.81 30.62
CA ALA A 66 -1.73 -5.11 30.56
C ALA A 66 -2.84 -5.84 31.34
N LYS A 67 -2.73 -5.89 32.66
CA LYS A 67 -3.71 -6.52 33.57
C LYS A 67 -5.11 -5.94 33.34
N GLY A 68 -6.12 -6.82 33.29
CA GLY A 68 -7.52 -6.44 33.06
C GLY A 68 -7.84 -6.05 31.62
N ARG A 69 -6.92 -6.25 30.67
CA ARG A 69 -7.13 -5.98 29.23
C ARG A 69 -6.77 -7.21 28.40
N PRO A 70 -7.60 -8.27 28.43
CA PRO A 70 -7.30 -9.55 27.78
C PRO A 70 -7.04 -9.41 26.28
N TRP A 71 -7.73 -8.50 25.58
CA TRP A 71 -7.52 -8.21 24.15
C TRP A 71 -6.14 -7.61 23.82
N LEU A 72 -5.35 -7.25 24.83
CA LEU A 72 -3.95 -6.85 24.67
C LEU A 72 -2.99 -7.94 25.12
N SER A 73 -3.31 -8.63 26.21
CA SER A 73 -2.38 -9.53 26.92
C SER A 73 -2.43 -10.99 26.49
N GLU A 74 -3.53 -11.46 25.88
CA GLU A 74 -3.66 -12.88 25.45
C GLU A 74 -2.85 -13.19 24.19
N SER A 75 -2.83 -12.26 23.24
CA SER A 75 -2.05 -12.39 21.99
C SER A 75 -1.14 -11.18 21.77
N PRO A 76 -0.22 -10.90 22.70
CA PRO A 76 0.57 -9.67 22.70
C PRO A 76 1.47 -9.55 21.48
N GLY A 77 1.92 -10.69 20.90
CA GLY A 77 2.69 -10.74 19.66
C GLY A 77 1.89 -10.21 18.47
N PHE A 78 0.66 -10.69 18.31
CA PHE A 78 -0.24 -10.23 17.25
C PHE A 78 -0.58 -8.74 17.40
N VAL A 79 -0.94 -8.31 18.60
CA VAL A 79 -1.29 -6.90 18.85
C VAL A 79 -0.11 -5.95 18.61
N ALA A 80 1.09 -6.32 19.07
CA ALA A 80 2.31 -5.56 18.80
C ALA A 80 2.56 -5.46 17.29
N HIS A 81 2.39 -6.58 16.57
CA HIS A 81 2.61 -6.63 15.13
C HIS A 81 1.67 -5.68 14.38
N GLN A 82 0.37 -5.72 14.68
CA GLN A 82 -0.62 -4.84 14.06
C GLN A 82 -0.33 -3.36 14.32
N ALA A 83 0.11 -3.01 15.53
CA ALA A 83 0.47 -1.63 15.87
C ALA A 83 1.67 -1.12 15.04
N ILE A 84 2.73 -1.92 14.91
CA ILE A 84 3.92 -1.56 14.12
C ILE A 84 3.56 -1.48 12.63
N ALA A 85 2.83 -2.48 12.12
CA ALA A 85 2.37 -2.50 10.74
C ALA A 85 1.54 -1.25 10.41
N LEU A 86 0.67 -0.80 11.32
CA LEU A 86 -0.16 0.39 11.09
C LEU A 86 0.68 1.65 10.92
N VAL A 87 1.66 1.85 11.81
CA VAL A 87 2.58 2.99 11.75
C VAL A 87 3.40 2.94 10.47
N PHE A 88 3.93 1.77 10.14
CA PHE A 88 4.72 1.56 8.95
C PHE A 88 3.95 1.84 7.66
N MET A 89 2.74 1.28 7.52
CA MET A 89 1.84 1.52 6.40
C MET A 89 1.45 3.00 6.29
N ALA A 90 1.30 3.70 7.41
CA ALA A 90 0.99 5.14 7.41
C ALA A 90 2.17 5.96 6.87
N ILE A 91 3.40 5.62 7.26
CA ILE A 91 4.62 6.26 6.74
C ILE A 91 4.77 5.99 5.24
N ALA A 92 4.65 4.74 4.81
CA ALA A 92 4.75 4.35 3.40
C ALA A 92 3.69 5.07 2.54
N THR A 93 2.44 5.10 3.03
CA THR A 93 1.33 5.82 2.39
C THR A 93 1.62 7.31 2.28
N ALA A 94 2.06 7.96 3.37
CA ALA A 94 2.31 9.39 3.39
C ALA A 94 3.42 9.79 2.41
N VAL A 95 4.56 9.09 2.46
CA VAL A 95 5.71 9.35 1.57
C VAL A 95 5.34 9.05 0.11
N GLY A 96 4.70 7.90 -0.15
CA GLY A 96 4.26 7.52 -1.48
C GLY A 96 3.23 8.49 -2.07
N ALA A 97 2.24 8.90 -1.29
CA ALA A 97 1.24 9.88 -1.70
C ALA A 97 1.87 11.25 -1.98
N ALA A 98 2.75 11.73 -1.11
CA ALA A 98 3.42 13.01 -1.31
C ALA A 98 4.30 13.02 -2.58
N ALA A 99 4.99 11.92 -2.86
CA ALA A 99 5.80 11.77 -4.07
C ALA A 99 4.94 11.60 -5.34
N TRP A 100 3.90 10.77 -5.28
CA TRP A 100 3.05 10.45 -6.42
C TRP A 100 2.10 11.58 -6.79
N LEU A 101 1.60 12.35 -5.82
CA LEU A 101 0.70 13.47 -6.08
C LEU A 101 1.46 14.78 -6.36
N SER A 102 2.79 14.76 -6.28
CA SER A 102 3.63 15.91 -6.65
C SER A 102 3.69 16.08 -8.18
N PRO A 103 3.40 17.28 -8.71
CA PRO A 103 3.50 17.56 -10.15
C PRO A 103 4.90 17.32 -10.73
N ALA A 104 5.94 17.47 -9.90
CA ALA A 104 7.33 17.33 -10.33
C ALA A 104 7.67 15.91 -10.81
N GLY A 105 7.07 14.87 -10.22
CA GLY A 105 7.31 13.49 -10.63
C GLY A 105 6.65 13.12 -11.95
N TRP A 106 5.47 13.70 -12.24
CA TRP A 106 4.74 13.47 -13.49
C TRP A 106 5.26 14.26 -14.67
N ALA A 107 5.92 15.39 -14.43
CA ALA A 107 6.53 16.22 -15.47
C ALA A 107 7.74 15.55 -16.17
N LEU A 108 8.21 14.42 -15.64
CA LEU A 108 9.28 13.63 -16.26
C LEU A 108 8.83 13.02 -17.60
N GLU A 109 9.77 12.85 -18.52
CA GLU A 109 9.53 12.04 -19.72
C GLU A 109 9.31 10.56 -19.34
N PRO A 110 8.49 9.78 -20.08
CA PRO A 110 8.25 8.38 -19.80
C PRO A 110 9.52 7.55 -19.58
N ALA A 111 10.54 7.72 -20.43
CA ALA A 111 11.82 7.04 -20.29
C ALA A 111 12.53 7.37 -18.97
N ALA A 112 12.48 8.63 -18.54
CA ALA A 112 13.13 9.08 -17.31
C ALA A 112 12.49 8.43 -16.07
N ARG A 113 11.17 8.15 -16.07
CA ARG A 113 10.49 7.46 -14.96
C ARG A 113 11.02 6.04 -14.70
N PHE A 114 11.66 5.39 -15.67
CA PHE A 114 12.20 4.03 -15.55
C PHE A 114 13.73 3.99 -15.51
N LEU A 115 14.40 4.89 -16.21
CA LEU A 115 15.86 4.84 -16.37
C LEU A 115 16.59 5.74 -15.37
N ALA A 116 15.95 6.81 -14.89
CA ALA A 116 16.53 7.65 -13.85
C ALA A 116 16.23 7.03 -12.48
N PRO A 117 17.25 6.81 -11.63
CA PRO A 117 17.02 6.26 -10.31
C PRO A 117 16.29 7.26 -9.42
N ASP A 118 15.17 6.86 -8.84
CA ASP A 118 14.37 7.66 -7.92
C ASP A 118 14.77 7.38 -6.46
N GLY A 119 15.31 8.41 -5.79
CA GLY A 119 15.80 8.28 -4.41
C GLY A 119 14.69 7.98 -3.41
N THR A 120 13.47 8.47 -3.65
CA THR A 120 12.31 8.25 -2.77
C THR A 120 11.83 6.80 -2.86
N THR A 121 11.72 6.27 -4.08
CA THR A 121 11.46 4.84 -4.32
C THR A 121 12.51 3.98 -3.66
N ARG A 122 13.79 4.34 -3.80
CA ARG A 122 14.87 3.60 -3.16
C ARG A 122 14.73 3.58 -1.65
N PHE A 123 14.37 4.70 -1.03
CA PHE A 123 14.11 4.80 0.40
C PHE A 123 12.94 3.91 0.82
N LEU A 124 11.78 4.06 0.18
CA LEU A 124 10.59 3.24 0.47
C LEU A 124 10.89 1.76 0.32
N ALA A 125 11.51 1.36 -0.78
CA ALA A 125 11.86 -0.02 -1.06
C ALA A 125 12.84 -0.59 -0.03
N ALA A 126 13.85 0.18 0.39
CA ALA A 126 14.77 -0.25 1.43
C ALA A 126 14.07 -0.45 2.78
N MET A 127 13.22 0.51 3.15
CA MET A 127 12.42 0.46 4.37
C MET A 127 11.53 -0.80 4.35
N LEU A 128 10.73 -0.99 3.30
CA LEU A 128 9.88 -2.18 3.11
C LEU A 128 10.68 -3.48 3.13
N PHE A 129 11.82 -3.54 2.44
CA PHE A 129 12.66 -4.75 2.41
C PHE A 129 13.17 -5.11 3.82
N GLY A 130 13.68 -4.12 4.56
CA GLY A 130 14.14 -4.30 5.93
C GLY A 130 13.05 -4.81 6.87
N GLU A 131 11.89 -4.17 6.82
CA GLU A 131 10.70 -4.56 7.59
C GLU A 131 10.25 -5.98 7.25
N LEU A 132 10.13 -6.30 5.96
CA LEU A 132 9.66 -7.60 5.50
C LEU A 132 10.59 -8.74 5.92
N VAL A 133 11.90 -8.58 5.69
CA VAL A 133 12.87 -9.67 5.88
C VAL A 133 13.28 -9.84 7.33
N LEU A 134 13.50 -8.74 8.06
CA LEU A 134 14.03 -8.80 9.41
C LEU A 134 12.94 -8.94 10.48
N TRP A 135 11.71 -8.50 10.20
CA TRP A 135 10.64 -8.46 11.20
C TRP A 135 9.35 -9.16 10.77
N ASP A 136 8.75 -8.78 9.65
CA ASP A 136 7.40 -9.22 9.30
C ASP A 136 7.35 -10.72 8.97
N LEU A 137 8.18 -11.21 8.03
CA LEU A 137 8.22 -12.64 7.68
C LEU A 137 8.56 -13.52 8.89
N PRO A 138 9.58 -13.20 9.71
CA PRO A 138 9.76 -13.77 11.04
C PRO A 138 8.46 -13.83 11.85
N CYS A 139 7.82 -12.69 12.11
CA CYS A 139 6.60 -12.63 12.89
C CYS A 139 5.48 -13.48 12.29
N ALA A 140 5.32 -13.45 10.97
CA ALA A 140 4.32 -14.22 10.24
C ALA A 140 4.54 -15.73 10.37
N ILE A 141 5.80 -16.18 10.45
CA ILE A 141 6.14 -17.59 10.70
C ILE A 141 5.97 -17.94 12.19
N TRP A 142 6.32 -17.07 13.13
CA TRP A 142 6.30 -17.40 14.56
C TRP A 142 4.94 -17.20 15.24
N ILE A 143 4.14 -16.21 14.84
CA ILE A 143 2.85 -15.88 15.44
C ILE A 143 1.74 -16.62 14.68
N LYS A 144 1.05 -17.55 15.35
CA LYS A 144 0.06 -18.45 14.72
C LYS A 144 -1.01 -17.70 13.92
N GLN A 145 -1.51 -16.58 14.44
CA GLN A 145 -2.55 -15.76 13.84
C GLN A 145 -2.13 -15.13 12.50
N LEU A 146 -0.83 -15.01 12.24
CA LEU A 146 -0.27 -14.38 11.03
C LEU A 146 0.11 -15.40 9.94
N ARG A 147 0.02 -16.70 10.21
CA ARG A 147 0.50 -17.79 9.31
C ARG A 147 -0.45 -18.09 8.14
N ARG A 148 -1.02 -17.07 7.52
CA ARG A 148 -1.90 -17.24 6.36
C ARG A 148 -1.05 -17.48 5.11
N PRO A 149 -1.22 -18.60 4.38
CA PRO A 149 -0.36 -18.92 3.24
C PRO A 149 -0.37 -17.87 2.12
N ASP A 150 -1.55 -17.29 1.84
CA ASP A 150 -1.71 -16.22 0.86
C ASP A 150 -0.98 -14.94 1.28
N SER A 151 -1.03 -14.58 2.57
CA SER A 151 -0.28 -13.45 3.13
C SER A 151 1.23 -13.68 3.10
N LEU A 152 1.69 -14.87 3.49
CA LEU A 152 3.13 -15.20 3.46
C LEU A 152 3.68 -15.12 2.04
N LEU A 153 2.99 -15.71 1.07
CA LEU A 153 3.39 -15.64 -0.35
C LEU A 153 3.45 -14.19 -0.84
N HIS A 154 2.45 -13.38 -0.47
CA HIS A 154 2.42 -11.95 -0.77
C HIS A 154 3.65 -11.23 -0.19
N HIS A 155 4.01 -11.49 1.07
CA HIS A 155 5.13 -10.83 1.76
C HIS A 155 6.49 -11.25 1.18
N PHE A 156 6.67 -12.53 0.82
CA PHE A 156 7.86 -12.97 0.08
C PHE A 156 7.98 -12.30 -1.28
N ALA A 157 6.88 -12.21 -2.03
CA ALA A 157 6.85 -11.54 -3.31
C ALA A 157 7.15 -10.03 -3.16
N MET A 158 6.57 -9.37 -2.15
CA MET A 158 6.83 -7.96 -1.85
C MET A 158 8.28 -7.72 -1.44
N ALA A 159 8.91 -8.64 -0.69
CA ALA A 159 10.31 -8.55 -0.34
C ALA A 159 11.21 -8.62 -1.60
N ALA A 160 10.88 -9.50 -2.55
CA ALA A 160 11.60 -9.58 -3.82
C ALA A 160 11.44 -8.31 -4.67
N VAL A 161 10.22 -7.74 -4.74
CA VAL A 161 9.97 -6.47 -5.44
C VAL A 161 10.71 -5.32 -4.77
N ALA A 162 10.68 -5.24 -3.44
CA ALA A 162 11.38 -4.23 -2.66
C ALA A 162 12.90 -4.34 -2.86
N PHE A 163 13.46 -5.55 -2.87
CA PHE A 163 14.87 -5.75 -3.22
C PHE A 163 15.20 -5.24 -4.63
N ASN A 164 14.40 -5.61 -5.63
CA ASN A 164 14.61 -5.15 -7.00
C ASN A 164 14.53 -3.62 -7.09
N ALA A 165 13.54 -3.00 -6.45
CA ALA A 165 13.38 -1.55 -6.42
C ALA A 165 14.51 -0.84 -5.67
N MET A 166 15.00 -1.36 -4.56
CA MET A 166 16.02 -0.67 -3.76
C MET A 166 17.43 -0.81 -4.36
N ALA A 167 17.75 -1.98 -4.92
CA ALA A 167 19.12 -2.33 -5.31
C ALA A 167 19.36 -2.22 -6.81
N LEU A 168 18.38 -2.56 -7.65
CA LEU A 168 18.59 -2.79 -9.08
C LEU A 168 17.92 -1.73 -9.96
N ALA A 169 16.65 -1.44 -9.72
CA ALA A 169 15.84 -0.52 -10.53
C ALA A 169 14.86 0.28 -9.68
N PRO A 170 15.30 1.35 -8.99
CA PRO A 170 14.44 2.27 -8.25
C PRO A 170 13.68 3.19 -9.23
N ILE A 171 12.66 2.65 -9.89
CA ILE A 171 11.86 3.39 -10.86
C ILE A 171 10.83 4.27 -10.16
N TYR A 172 10.47 5.42 -10.74
CA TYR A 172 9.53 6.37 -10.14
C TYR A 172 8.18 5.72 -9.74
N TYR A 173 7.68 4.78 -10.54
CA TYR A 173 6.45 4.04 -10.22
C TYR A 173 6.49 3.28 -8.88
N GLY A 174 7.67 3.07 -8.31
CA GLY A 174 7.81 2.48 -6.98
C GLY A 174 7.16 3.32 -5.88
N VAL A 175 7.11 4.65 -5.98
CA VAL A 175 6.41 5.49 -4.97
C VAL A 175 4.90 5.22 -4.93
N PHE A 176 4.34 4.82 -6.06
CA PHE A 176 2.95 4.36 -6.14
C PHE A 176 2.82 2.96 -5.55
N TYR A 177 3.55 2.00 -6.12
CA TYR A 177 3.38 0.58 -5.82
C TYR A 177 3.90 0.13 -4.45
N LEU A 178 4.82 0.87 -3.83
CA LEU A 178 5.40 0.54 -2.51
C LEU A 178 4.95 1.53 -1.43
N GLY A 179 4.19 2.56 -1.81
CA GLY A 179 3.81 3.66 -0.93
C GLY A 179 2.33 3.95 -0.98
N LEU A 180 1.87 4.71 -1.97
CA LEU A 180 0.48 5.19 -2.02
C LEU A 180 -0.56 4.08 -1.89
N ILE A 181 -0.30 2.92 -2.50
CA ILE A 181 -1.26 1.82 -2.47
C ILE A 181 -1.49 1.23 -1.08
N GLU A 182 -0.60 1.47 -0.12
CA GLU A 182 -0.77 1.06 1.28
C GLU A 182 -1.88 1.82 2.02
N ALA A 183 -2.43 2.86 1.41
CA ALA A 183 -3.60 3.57 1.93
C ALA A 183 -4.79 2.63 2.19
N SER A 184 -4.96 1.59 1.37
CA SER A 184 -6.02 0.59 1.57
C SER A 184 -5.75 -0.38 2.71
N THR A 185 -4.48 -0.54 3.10
CA THR A 185 -4.04 -1.48 4.15
C THR A 185 -4.32 -0.92 5.54
N LEU A 186 -4.35 0.41 5.71
CA LEU A 186 -4.62 1.08 6.98
C LEU A 186 -5.97 0.67 7.62
N PRO A 187 -7.13 0.82 6.95
CA PRO A 187 -8.40 0.39 7.52
C PRO A 187 -8.49 -1.13 7.68
N LEU A 188 -7.81 -1.91 6.82
CA LEU A 188 -7.79 -3.37 6.94
C LEU A 188 -7.09 -3.81 8.23
N ASN A 189 -5.92 -3.25 8.52
CA ASN A 189 -5.19 -3.54 9.75
C ASN A 189 -5.99 -3.15 11.01
N ALA A 190 -6.63 -1.96 10.98
CA ALA A 190 -7.52 -1.55 12.07
C ALA A 190 -8.68 -2.54 12.26
N HIS A 191 -9.30 -3.01 11.17
CA HIS A 191 -10.32 -4.06 11.22
C HIS A 191 -9.79 -5.34 11.88
N GLU A 192 -8.62 -5.84 11.49
CA GLU A 192 -8.03 -7.06 12.07
C GLU A 192 -7.77 -6.93 13.58
N TYR A 193 -7.29 -5.76 14.03
CA TYR A 193 -7.12 -5.47 15.45
C TYR A 193 -8.45 -5.54 16.22
N PHE A 194 -9.49 -4.85 15.74
CA PHE A 194 -10.78 -4.84 16.43
C PHE A 194 -11.51 -6.18 16.34
N ALA A 195 -11.31 -6.93 15.25
CA ALA A 195 -11.81 -8.30 15.13
C ALA A 195 -11.19 -9.22 16.18
N HIS A 196 -9.87 -9.15 16.36
CA HIS A 196 -9.18 -9.87 17.44
C HIS A 196 -9.72 -9.46 18.82
N ALA A 197 -9.84 -8.16 19.08
CA ALA A 197 -10.29 -7.68 20.37
C ALA A 197 -11.73 -8.12 20.70
N ALA A 198 -12.63 -8.13 19.70
CA ALA A 198 -13.98 -8.64 19.86
C ALA A 198 -13.99 -10.15 20.17
N ARG A 199 -13.27 -10.97 19.38
CA ARG A 199 -13.19 -12.43 19.60
C ARG A 199 -12.62 -12.81 20.97
N THR A 200 -11.58 -12.11 21.42
CA THR A 200 -11.04 -12.31 22.77
C THR A 200 -12.11 -12.05 23.82
N LEU A 201 -12.85 -10.94 23.73
CA LEU A 201 -13.92 -10.65 24.69
C LEU A 201 -15.07 -11.67 24.64
N GLU A 202 -15.40 -12.21 23.47
CA GLU A 202 -16.42 -13.25 23.29
C GLU A 202 -16.03 -14.58 23.93
N SER A 203 -14.73 -14.90 23.98
CA SER A 203 -14.22 -16.12 24.62
C SER A 203 -14.17 -16.06 26.15
N LEU A 204 -14.39 -14.89 26.75
CA LEU A 204 -14.39 -14.75 28.20
C LEU A 204 -15.66 -15.35 28.82
N GLN A 205 -15.51 -15.94 30.01
CA GLN A 205 -16.66 -16.36 30.80
C GLN A 205 -17.53 -15.15 31.18
N PRO A 206 -18.87 -15.29 31.21
CA PRO A 206 -19.77 -14.25 31.68
C PRO A 206 -19.35 -13.74 33.08
N GLY A 207 -19.22 -12.42 33.21
CA GLY A 207 -18.82 -11.77 34.47
C GLY A 207 -17.30 -11.72 34.75
N ALA A 208 -16.45 -12.33 33.90
CA ALA A 208 -14.99 -12.33 34.10
C ALA A 208 -14.35 -10.93 34.07
N LEU A 209 -14.98 -9.98 33.37
CA LEU A 209 -14.51 -8.60 33.27
C LEU A 209 -15.71 -7.63 33.38
N PRO A 210 -15.76 -6.77 34.42
CA PRO A 210 -16.79 -5.75 34.54
C PRO A 210 -16.84 -4.84 33.31
N GLY A 211 -18.03 -4.69 32.71
CA GLY A 211 -18.23 -3.86 31.52
C GLY A 211 -17.80 -4.50 30.18
N ALA A 212 -17.44 -5.79 30.17
CA ALA A 212 -17.05 -6.51 28.95
C ALA A 212 -18.08 -6.37 27.81
N GLU A 213 -19.38 -6.46 28.10
CA GLU A 213 -20.43 -6.32 27.07
C GLU A 213 -20.41 -4.96 26.37
N ARG A 214 -20.18 -3.87 27.12
CA ARG A 214 -20.11 -2.52 26.55
C ARG A 214 -18.89 -2.38 25.64
N LEU A 215 -17.75 -2.92 26.07
CA LEU A 215 -16.52 -2.94 25.27
C LEU A 215 -16.70 -3.81 24.02
N LEU A 216 -17.31 -4.98 24.16
CA LEU A 216 -17.60 -5.88 23.04
C LEU A 216 -18.48 -5.21 21.98
N ARG A 217 -19.58 -4.55 22.39
CA ARG A 217 -20.43 -3.78 21.47
C ARG A 217 -19.62 -2.70 20.74
N ARG A 218 -18.74 -1.99 21.44
CA ARG A 218 -17.89 -0.96 20.85
C ARG A 218 -16.89 -1.56 19.85
N PHE A 219 -16.20 -2.65 20.20
CA PHE A 219 -15.23 -3.28 19.31
C PHE A 219 -15.88 -3.89 18.08
N ARG A 220 -17.07 -4.49 18.19
CA ARG A 220 -17.84 -4.94 17.03
C ARG A 220 -18.19 -3.77 16.10
N ALA A 221 -18.74 -2.68 16.66
CA ALA A 221 -19.06 -1.49 15.86
C ALA A 221 -17.83 -0.91 15.13
N LEU A 222 -16.67 -0.85 15.80
CA LEU A 222 -15.43 -0.41 15.17
C LEU A 222 -14.93 -1.39 14.11
N ARG A 223 -14.92 -2.69 14.41
CA ARG A 223 -14.55 -3.76 13.47
C ARG A 223 -15.38 -3.65 12.19
N ASP A 224 -16.68 -3.52 12.30
CA ASP A 224 -17.62 -3.48 11.18
C ASP A 224 -17.45 -2.20 10.36
N GLY A 225 -17.25 -1.06 11.05
CA GLY A 225 -16.95 0.22 10.39
C GLY A 225 -15.63 0.18 9.60
N PHE A 226 -14.57 -0.37 10.20
CA PHE A 226 -13.28 -0.52 9.51
C PHE A 226 -13.32 -1.57 8.41
N GLN A 227 -14.16 -2.61 8.53
CA GLN A 227 -14.39 -3.57 7.45
C GLN A 227 -14.97 -2.90 6.21
N ALA A 228 -16.01 -2.08 6.40
CA ALA A 228 -16.63 -1.33 5.31
C ALA A 228 -15.64 -0.33 4.70
N ALA A 229 -14.88 0.38 5.53
CA ALA A 229 -13.84 1.29 5.06
C ALA A 229 -12.71 0.57 4.30
N ALA A 230 -12.29 -0.59 4.77
CA ALA A 230 -11.29 -1.43 4.11
C ALA A 230 -11.80 -1.95 2.77
N ALA A 231 -13.06 -2.38 2.71
CA ALA A 231 -13.65 -2.83 1.46
C ALA A 231 -13.71 -1.71 0.42
N ALA A 232 -14.21 -0.53 0.82
CA ALA A 232 -14.29 0.64 -0.06
C ALA A 232 -12.90 1.11 -0.52
N SER A 233 -11.93 1.20 0.40
CA SER A 233 -10.56 1.62 0.06
C SER A 233 -9.85 0.59 -0.82
N PHE A 234 -10.07 -0.70 -0.61
CA PHE A 234 -9.50 -1.77 -1.43
C PHE A 234 -10.04 -1.69 -2.87
N VAL A 235 -11.36 -1.52 -3.05
CA VAL A 235 -11.97 -1.31 -4.36
C VAL A 235 -11.36 -0.08 -5.04
N ALA A 236 -11.34 1.06 -4.35
CA ALA A 236 -10.88 2.32 -4.94
C ALA A 236 -9.38 2.31 -5.29
N VAL A 237 -8.53 1.88 -4.34
CA VAL A 237 -7.07 1.96 -4.47
C VAL A 237 -6.50 0.76 -5.21
N ARG A 238 -6.83 -0.47 -4.79
CA ARG A 238 -6.25 -1.70 -5.35
C ARG A 238 -7.02 -2.22 -6.56
N GLY A 239 -8.35 -2.08 -6.57
CA GLY A 239 -9.19 -2.50 -7.70
C GLY A 239 -9.17 -1.52 -8.88
N VAL A 240 -9.40 -0.23 -8.62
CA VAL A 240 -9.53 0.78 -9.66
C VAL A 240 -8.21 1.48 -9.95
N LEU A 241 -7.62 2.14 -8.94
CA LEU A 241 -6.45 2.99 -9.17
C LEU A 241 -5.21 2.18 -9.56
N PHE A 242 -4.89 1.10 -8.86
CA PHE A 242 -3.75 0.22 -9.19
C PHE A 242 -3.85 -0.32 -10.61
N THR A 243 -5.01 -0.88 -10.99
CA THR A 243 -5.24 -1.40 -12.34
C THR A 243 -5.17 -0.29 -13.39
N ALA A 244 -5.76 0.87 -13.13
CA ALA A 244 -5.71 2.01 -14.05
C ALA A 244 -4.27 2.49 -14.28
N VAL A 245 -3.47 2.66 -13.22
CA VAL A 245 -2.06 3.04 -13.31
C VAL A 245 -1.25 1.97 -14.05
N SER A 246 -1.48 0.69 -13.74
CA SER A 246 -0.78 -0.42 -14.38
C SER A 246 -1.03 -0.46 -15.89
N LEU A 247 -2.30 -0.44 -16.30
CA LEU A 247 -2.69 -0.66 -17.70
C LEU A 247 -2.58 0.61 -18.55
N ARG A 248 -2.84 1.80 -17.99
CA ARG A 248 -2.89 3.04 -18.77
C ARG A 248 -1.59 3.83 -18.74
N ARG A 249 -0.69 3.55 -17.79
CA ARG A 249 0.56 4.30 -17.61
C ARG A 249 1.76 3.38 -17.63
N PHE A 250 1.86 2.46 -16.68
CA PHE A 250 3.05 1.64 -16.50
C PHE A 250 3.38 0.77 -17.73
N TYR A 251 2.44 -0.07 -18.19
CA TYR A 251 2.70 -0.99 -19.29
C TYR A 251 2.96 -0.28 -20.64
N PRO A 252 2.15 0.72 -21.04
CA PRO A 252 2.42 1.47 -22.27
C PRO A 252 3.79 2.15 -22.29
N GLU A 253 4.31 2.54 -21.13
CA GLU A 253 5.62 3.20 -21.04
C GLU A 253 6.79 2.22 -20.94
N VAL A 254 6.66 1.09 -20.21
CA VAL A 254 7.77 0.13 -20.04
C VAL A 254 7.97 -0.76 -21.27
N ALA A 255 6.91 -1.09 -22.01
CA ALA A 255 6.97 -1.97 -23.17
C ALA A 255 7.95 -1.48 -24.27
N PRO A 256 7.87 -0.23 -24.78
CA PRO A 256 8.82 0.26 -25.77
C PRO A 256 10.25 0.37 -25.19
N LEU A 257 10.39 0.65 -23.88
CA LEU A 257 11.70 0.73 -23.23
C LEU A 257 12.42 -0.61 -23.19
N LEU A 258 11.71 -1.71 -22.91
CA LEU A 258 12.30 -3.06 -22.86
C LEU A 258 12.94 -3.47 -24.20
N ALA A 259 12.36 -3.02 -25.32
CA ALA A 259 12.89 -3.22 -26.67
C ALA A 259 14.03 -2.24 -27.03
N SER A 260 14.19 -1.14 -26.29
CA SER A 260 15.17 -0.11 -26.59
C SER A 260 16.61 -0.50 -26.17
N PRO A 261 17.64 0.01 -26.86
CA PRO A 261 19.03 -0.09 -26.41
C PRO A 261 19.29 0.66 -25.08
N ALA A 262 18.54 1.73 -24.80
CA ALA A 262 18.70 2.55 -23.59
C ALA A 262 18.47 1.76 -22.30
N ALA A 263 17.60 0.74 -22.34
CA ALA A 263 17.32 -0.13 -21.20
C ALA A 263 18.29 -1.32 -21.07
N ALA A 264 19.33 -1.44 -21.90
CA ALA A 264 20.15 -2.67 -21.96
C ALA A 264 20.67 -3.15 -20.60
N ARG A 265 21.12 -2.24 -19.72
CA ARG A 265 21.62 -2.57 -18.38
C ARG A 265 20.52 -2.84 -17.34
N LEU A 266 19.32 -2.32 -17.57
CA LEU A 266 18.19 -2.44 -16.65
C LEU A 266 17.11 -3.41 -17.15
N ARG A 267 17.32 -4.06 -18.30
CA ARG A 267 16.29 -4.87 -18.96
C ARG A 267 15.76 -5.97 -18.04
N GLY A 268 16.64 -6.74 -17.39
CA GLY A 268 16.24 -7.78 -16.43
C GLY A 268 15.41 -7.21 -15.27
N PRO A 269 15.93 -6.24 -14.50
CA PRO A 269 15.20 -5.57 -13.42
C PRO A 269 13.85 -4.95 -13.84
N LEU A 270 13.78 -4.34 -15.03
CA LEU A 270 12.54 -3.79 -15.58
C LEU A 270 11.54 -4.87 -15.98
N TRP A 271 12.02 -6.01 -16.51
CA TRP A 271 11.18 -7.16 -16.79
C TRP A 271 10.60 -7.75 -15.50
N ALA A 272 11.43 -7.86 -14.45
CA ALA A 272 10.97 -8.28 -13.13
C ALA A 272 9.86 -7.36 -12.59
N HIS A 273 10.03 -6.03 -12.68
CA HIS A 273 8.96 -5.08 -12.34
C HIS A 273 7.69 -5.31 -13.14
N ALA A 274 7.80 -5.49 -14.47
CA ALA A 274 6.64 -5.69 -15.33
C ALA A 274 5.86 -6.97 -15.01
N VAL A 275 6.57 -8.06 -14.71
CA VAL A 275 5.94 -9.31 -14.25
C VAL A 275 5.28 -9.12 -12.90
N SER A 276 5.98 -8.50 -11.95
CA SER A 276 5.46 -8.26 -10.61
C SER A 276 4.19 -7.40 -10.66
N VAL A 277 4.17 -6.28 -11.38
CA VAL A 277 2.97 -5.45 -11.53
C VAL A 277 1.78 -6.26 -12.04
N GLY A 278 2.00 -7.16 -13.00
CA GLY A 278 0.95 -8.01 -13.56
C GLY A 278 0.45 -9.04 -12.56
N ALA A 279 1.37 -9.73 -11.89
CA ALA A 279 1.06 -10.73 -10.87
C ALA A 279 0.33 -10.10 -9.67
N PHE A 280 0.79 -8.95 -9.17
CA PHE A 280 0.14 -8.23 -8.09
C PHE A 280 -1.22 -7.70 -8.53
N ASN A 281 -1.38 -7.18 -9.75
CA ASN A 281 -2.69 -6.76 -10.26
C ASN A 281 -3.69 -7.93 -10.28
N ALA A 282 -3.26 -9.11 -10.74
CA ALA A 282 -4.08 -10.32 -10.70
C ALA A 282 -4.44 -10.74 -9.27
N LEU A 283 -3.47 -10.68 -8.34
CA LEU A 283 -3.67 -10.97 -6.93
C LEU A 283 -4.68 -10.00 -6.27
N GLN A 284 -4.57 -8.69 -6.56
CA GLN A 284 -5.51 -7.69 -6.06
C GLN A 284 -6.94 -7.95 -6.55
N LEU A 285 -7.10 -8.30 -7.84
CA LEU A 285 -8.41 -8.64 -8.39
C LEU A 285 -8.97 -9.94 -7.82
N TYR A 286 -8.13 -10.94 -7.56
CA TYR A 286 -8.52 -12.16 -6.87
C TYR A 286 -9.05 -11.85 -5.46
N TRP A 287 -8.32 -11.08 -4.67
CA TRP A 287 -8.74 -10.67 -3.33
C TRP A 287 -9.99 -9.79 -3.34
N LEU A 288 -10.14 -8.91 -4.34
CA LEU A 288 -11.38 -8.16 -4.54
C LEU A 288 -12.56 -9.11 -4.78
N GLY A 289 -12.38 -10.12 -5.64
CA GLY A 289 -13.41 -11.14 -5.89
C GLY A 289 -13.81 -11.88 -4.62
N LEU A 290 -12.84 -12.28 -3.79
CA LEU A 290 -13.10 -12.88 -2.49
C LEU A 290 -13.87 -11.95 -1.55
N LEU A 291 -13.45 -10.69 -1.46
CA LEU A 291 -14.08 -9.67 -0.61
C LEU A 291 -15.54 -9.42 -1.02
N VAL A 292 -15.81 -9.30 -2.32
CA VAL A 292 -17.18 -9.14 -2.85
C VAL A 292 -18.02 -10.36 -2.55
N ALA A 293 -17.53 -11.56 -2.90
CA ALA A 293 -18.26 -12.81 -2.65
C ALA A 293 -18.61 -12.98 -1.16
N TYR A 294 -17.68 -12.62 -0.30
CA TYR A 294 -17.83 -12.67 1.14
C TYR A 294 -18.84 -11.63 1.68
N THR A 295 -18.74 -10.37 1.24
CA THR A 295 -19.67 -9.31 1.65
C THR A 295 -21.09 -9.61 1.19
N VAL A 296 -21.25 -10.16 -0.01
CA VAL A 296 -22.56 -10.59 -0.53
C VAL A 296 -23.14 -11.75 0.27
N ARG A 297 -22.33 -12.74 0.66
CA ARG A 297 -22.81 -13.93 1.39
C ARG A 297 -23.12 -13.66 2.86
N ASN A 298 -22.30 -12.86 3.54
CA ASN A 298 -22.34 -12.73 5.00
C ASN A 298 -22.78 -11.35 5.50
N GLY A 299 -22.95 -10.38 4.61
CA GLY A 299 -23.20 -8.99 4.99
C GLY A 299 -22.00 -8.32 5.66
N VAL A 300 -22.20 -7.08 6.12
CA VAL A 300 -21.21 -6.32 6.90
C VAL A 300 -21.10 -6.96 8.29
N GLY A 301 -19.88 -7.21 8.76
CA GLY A 301 -19.61 -7.80 10.07
C GLY A 301 -19.57 -9.33 10.12
N GLY A 302 -19.74 -10.02 8.98
CA GLY A 302 -19.46 -11.46 8.88
C GLY A 302 -18.00 -11.76 9.24
N GLU A 303 -17.60 -13.04 9.33
CA GLU A 303 -16.18 -13.45 9.42
C GLU A 303 -15.84 -14.37 8.26
N ARG A 304 -14.63 -14.23 7.68
CA ARG A 304 -14.18 -15.13 6.60
C ARG A 304 -14.10 -16.54 7.19
N PRO A 305 -14.71 -17.57 6.57
CA PRO A 305 -14.48 -18.94 7.01
C PRO A 305 -12.99 -19.24 6.81
N ASP A 306 -12.32 -19.59 7.91
CA ASP A 306 -10.89 -19.95 7.93
C ASP A 306 -10.63 -21.22 7.10
#